data_AF-A0AAP2DNZ8-F1
#
_entry.id   AF-A0AAP2DNZ8-F1
#
_cell.length_a   1.000
_cell.length_b   1.000
_cell.length_c   1.000
_cell.angle_alpha   90.00
_cell.angle_beta   90.00
_cell.angle_gamma   90.00
#
_symmetry.space_group_name_H-M   'P 1'
#
loop_
_entity.id
_entity.type
_entity.pdbx_description
1 polymer ?
#
loop_
_entity_poly.entity_id
_entity_poly.type
_entity_poly.pdbx_seq_one_letter_code
_entity_poly.pdbx_strand_id
1 'polypeptide(L)'
;MKETRFIAQNKEKWRESETLLQSEAKDPDKLSNLFTQIIDDLSYSRTYYPNRSVRVYLNKIARQYFSIIYSHRSRRRNGFKLFWLDELPQIVIHCKKELMISLLFFLMAMAIGVFSSINDPEFAGTILGDSYINMTNENIAKGDPMAVYKKSHEMEMFLGITFNNLMVAFRTYVFGVFLAIGTLGSLLYNGIMVGCFQYFFIARGLGLESALTIWLHGTLEISSIVLAGGAGLTLGRGLIFPGTYSRLQSFQLSAIRSLKLMLGITPVFVLAAIIESFVTRYTDVPDAMKIAVIVLSAAFIIGYFVVYPWLKAKSGFIEPLKEVRLSPALTEPVSYTKLKNNGEILKDTFHFYTRNANKFLSWIMVLSLVQAGVSQYLRPNERSPDIILGDWWVQLFSNMFFAAKTETPLFIGINAVGATIIFYRVMSLLDSEARKTPFSVNVRSALQLLFIILGMFALLYLGPWGVVIWVCVFGFLLLMAFAQLTERSNLGMGVMDGWTLAMAHFKQVIEFQAIILLLCFSFLMVLSAPLAYTYSSFLQWNFGEADTWAKAVMAYIETFIKTFSFNLIIPILAAGTGYLYFTLEEINNATHLKEAIARIGMRSQKYQKR
;
A
#
# COMPACT_ATOMS: atom_id res chain seq x y z
N MET A 1 -22.08 40.40 33.86
CA MET A 1 -23.00 40.00 34.96
C MET A 1 -22.20 39.90 36.25
N LYS A 2 -22.77 40.15 37.45
CA LYS A 2 -22.08 39.84 38.72
C LYS A 2 -22.08 38.32 38.97
N GLU A 3 -21.00 37.78 39.52
CA GLU A 3 -20.82 36.34 39.76
C GLU A 3 -22.00 35.70 40.52
N THR A 4 -22.49 36.36 41.57
CA THR A 4 -23.63 35.88 42.37
C THR A 4 -24.90 35.71 41.55
N ARG A 5 -25.16 36.61 40.60
CA ARG A 5 -26.32 36.51 39.69
C ARG A 5 -26.12 35.40 38.66
N PHE A 6 -24.90 35.20 38.18
CA PHE A 6 -24.55 34.11 37.27
C PHE A 6 -24.74 32.74 37.95
N ILE A 7 -24.30 32.60 39.20
CA ILE A 7 -24.50 31.38 40.00
C ILE A 7 -26.01 31.16 40.24
N ALA A 8 -26.74 32.19 40.68
CA ALA A 8 -28.17 32.07 40.97
C ALA A 8 -28.99 31.62 39.76
N GLN A 9 -28.61 32.04 38.55
CA GLN A 9 -29.29 31.68 37.31
C GLN A 9 -29.01 30.23 36.86
N ASN A 10 -27.82 29.69 37.15
CA ASN A 10 -27.36 28.41 36.60
C ASN A 10 -27.26 27.27 37.62
N LYS A 11 -27.42 27.55 38.92
CA LYS A 11 -27.25 26.55 40.00
C LYS A 11 -28.12 25.29 39.85
N GLU A 12 -29.38 25.43 39.43
CA GLU A 12 -30.31 24.29 39.31
C GLU A 12 -29.88 23.37 38.15
N LYS A 13 -29.45 23.96 37.03
CA LYS A 13 -28.86 23.25 35.90
C LYS A 13 -27.59 22.49 36.29
N TRP A 14 -26.71 23.12 37.09
CA TRP A 14 -25.49 22.47 37.56
C TRP A 14 -25.80 21.29 38.50
N ARG A 15 -26.81 21.44 39.36
CA ARG A 15 -27.28 20.37 40.24
C ARG A 15 -27.88 19.20 39.46
N GLU A 16 -28.66 19.47 38.42
CA GLU A 16 -29.18 18.46 37.51
C GLU A 16 -28.04 17.70 36.81
N SER A 17 -27.01 18.43 36.38
CA SER A 17 -25.82 17.85 35.76
C SER A 17 -25.08 16.90 36.71
N GLU A 18 -24.87 17.30 37.97
CA GLU A 18 -24.26 16.43 38.99
C GLU A 18 -25.11 15.19 39.29
N THR A 19 -26.43 15.34 39.35
CA THR A 19 -27.38 14.24 39.58
C THR A 19 -27.30 13.22 38.42
N LEU A 20 -27.30 13.71 37.18
CA LEU A 20 -27.16 12.84 36.00
C LEU A 20 -25.80 12.12 35.99
N LEU A 21 -24.72 12.80 36.37
CA LEU A 21 -23.38 12.19 36.45
C LEU A 21 -23.31 11.03 37.45
N GLN A 22 -24.09 11.11 38.54
CA GLN A 22 -24.20 10.09 39.59
C GLN A 22 -25.20 8.96 39.26
N SER A 23 -26.14 9.18 38.35
CA SER A 23 -27.12 8.17 37.96
C SER A 23 -26.48 6.97 37.22
N GLU A 24 -27.02 5.76 37.44
CA GLU A 24 -26.59 4.56 36.70
C GLU A 24 -27.12 4.55 35.26
N ALA A 25 -28.34 5.05 35.05
CA ALA A 25 -28.97 5.16 33.73
C ALA A 25 -28.85 6.60 33.20
N LYS A 26 -27.89 6.83 32.30
CA LYS A 26 -27.61 8.14 31.71
C LYS A 26 -28.28 8.26 30.35
N ASP A 27 -29.33 9.08 30.27
CA ASP A 27 -29.98 9.47 29.02
C ASP A 27 -28.96 10.21 28.11
N PRO A 28 -28.62 9.68 26.92
CA PRO A 28 -27.62 10.26 26.03
C PRO A 28 -27.94 11.69 25.56
N ASP A 29 -29.21 11.98 25.29
CA ASP A 29 -29.63 13.28 24.75
C ASP A 29 -29.55 14.36 25.84
N LYS A 30 -29.99 14.03 27.06
CA LYS A 30 -29.82 14.90 28.24
C LYS A 30 -28.35 15.10 28.59
N LEU A 31 -27.55 14.04 28.49
CA LEU A 31 -26.11 14.10 28.76
C LEU A 31 -25.40 15.06 27.79
N SER A 32 -25.71 15.00 26.50
CA SER A 32 -25.15 15.89 25.48
C SER A 32 -25.59 17.35 25.69
N ASN A 33 -26.88 17.58 25.95
CA ASN A 33 -27.41 18.93 26.13
C ASN A 33 -26.81 19.62 27.38
N LEU A 34 -26.78 18.93 28.52
CA LEU A 34 -26.19 19.47 29.75
C LEU A 34 -24.68 19.66 29.61
N PHE A 35 -23.97 18.77 28.91
CA PHE A 35 -22.53 18.94 28.66
C PHE A 35 -22.23 20.22 27.89
N THR A 36 -22.94 20.49 26.79
CA THR A 36 -22.78 21.73 26.02
C THR A 36 -22.99 22.95 26.90
N GLN A 37 -24.06 22.96 27.70
CA GLN A 37 -24.37 24.08 28.59
C GLN A 37 -23.31 24.28 29.70
N ILE A 38 -22.73 23.20 30.24
CA ILE A 38 -21.64 23.29 31.22
C ILE A 38 -20.36 23.84 30.59
N ILE A 39 -20.06 23.47 29.34
CA ILE A 39 -18.89 24.00 28.60
C ILE A 39 -19.07 25.50 28.31
N ASP A 40 -20.27 25.92 27.92
CA ASP A 40 -20.58 27.33 27.69
C ASP A 40 -20.41 28.16 28.98
N ASP A 41 -20.96 27.67 30.10
CA ASP A 41 -20.82 28.31 31.40
C ASP A 41 -19.35 28.34 31.88
N LEU A 42 -18.60 27.27 31.63
CA LEU A 42 -17.17 27.21 31.95
C LEU A 42 -16.38 28.22 31.11
N SER A 43 -16.69 28.36 29.82
CA SER A 43 -16.08 29.35 28.93
C SER A 43 -16.38 30.78 29.42
N TYR A 44 -17.62 31.07 29.77
CA TYR A 44 -18.03 32.34 30.37
C TYR A 44 -17.26 32.61 31.68
N SER A 45 -17.21 31.63 32.58
CA SER A 45 -16.51 31.74 33.86
C SER A 45 -15.01 31.92 33.71
N ARG A 46 -14.37 31.31 32.70
CA ARG A 46 -12.93 31.49 32.43
C ARG A 46 -12.61 32.91 31.99
N THR A 47 -13.51 33.53 31.21
CA THR A 47 -13.35 34.90 30.71
C THR A 47 -13.62 35.95 31.78
N TYR A 48 -14.74 35.83 32.49
CA TYR A 48 -15.20 36.90 33.40
C TYR A 48 -14.83 36.68 34.88
N TYR A 49 -14.55 35.44 35.30
CA TYR A 49 -14.28 35.07 36.69
C TYR A 49 -13.03 34.17 36.83
N PRO A 50 -11.85 34.59 36.30
CA PRO A 50 -10.68 33.72 36.17
C PRO A 50 -10.14 33.20 37.51
N ASN A 51 -10.26 33.94 38.60
CA ASN A 51 -9.68 33.58 39.91
C ASN A 51 -10.74 33.16 40.94
N ARG A 52 -11.90 32.64 40.50
CA ARG A 52 -13.02 32.29 41.38
C ARG A 52 -13.30 30.81 41.44
N SER A 53 -13.95 30.37 42.52
CA SER A 53 -14.26 28.96 42.80
C SER A 53 -15.26 28.37 41.81
N VAL A 54 -16.18 29.17 41.26
CA VAL A 54 -17.15 28.75 40.24
C VAL A 54 -16.46 28.18 38.98
N ARG A 55 -15.33 28.76 38.57
CA ARG A 55 -14.51 28.25 37.46
C ARG A 55 -13.99 26.85 37.77
N VAL A 56 -13.48 26.64 38.99
CA VAL A 56 -12.91 25.36 39.43
C VAL A 56 -14.01 24.30 39.51
N TYR A 57 -15.18 24.67 40.05
CA TYR A 57 -16.36 23.82 40.13
C TYR A 57 -16.83 23.36 38.75
N LEU A 58 -17.06 24.30 37.82
CA LEU A 58 -17.47 23.97 36.45
C LEU A 58 -16.44 23.15 35.70
N ASN A 59 -15.15 23.41 35.91
CA ASN A 59 -14.07 22.63 35.31
C ASN A 59 -14.06 21.18 35.83
N LYS A 60 -14.40 20.95 37.11
CA LYS A 60 -14.55 19.59 37.67
C LYS A 60 -15.69 18.84 37.01
N ILE A 61 -16.87 19.45 36.90
CA ILE A 61 -18.05 18.85 36.24
C ILE A 61 -17.73 18.56 34.76
N ALA A 62 -17.16 19.54 34.04
CA ALA A 62 -16.78 19.37 32.64
C ALA A 62 -15.80 18.20 32.43
N ARG A 63 -14.80 18.03 33.31
CA ARG A 63 -13.87 16.89 33.24
C ARG A 63 -14.57 15.55 33.47
N GLN A 64 -15.57 15.48 34.34
CA GLN A 64 -16.34 14.25 34.58
C GLN A 64 -17.18 13.87 33.36
N TYR A 65 -17.86 14.83 32.74
CA TYR A 65 -18.52 14.62 31.45
C TYR A 65 -17.53 14.19 30.36
N PHE A 66 -16.39 14.87 30.25
CA PHE A 66 -15.36 14.51 29.27
C PHE A 66 -14.86 13.08 29.49
N SER A 67 -14.66 12.67 30.74
CA SER A 67 -14.32 11.29 31.07
C SER A 67 -15.43 10.34 30.62
N ILE A 68 -16.71 10.58 30.90
CA ILE A 68 -17.79 9.66 30.50
C ILE A 68 -17.94 9.59 28.97
N ILE A 69 -17.99 10.73 28.28
CA ILE A 69 -18.18 10.81 26.83
C ILE A 69 -17.00 10.17 26.08
N TYR A 70 -15.77 10.32 26.58
CA TYR A 70 -14.57 9.84 25.89
C TYR A 70 -14.00 8.52 26.46
N SER A 71 -14.34 8.08 27.68
CA SER A 71 -13.83 6.83 28.29
C SER A 71 -14.47 5.58 27.70
N HIS A 72 -15.66 5.67 27.09
CA HIS A 72 -16.27 4.55 26.36
C HIS A 72 -15.48 4.12 25.11
N ARG A 73 -14.41 4.83 24.72
CA ARG A 73 -13.46 4.35 23.71
C ARG A 73 -12.46 3.30 24.21
N SER A 74 -12.30 3.09 25.51
CA SER A 74 -11.18 2.34 26.08
C SER A 74 -11.59 1.15 26.94
N ARG A 75 -11.97 0.02 26.29
CA ARG A 75 -11.63 -1.37 26.69
C ARG A 75 -12.29 -2.41 25.77
N ARG A 76 -11.82 -2.53 24.52
CA ARG A 76 -12.05 -3.77 23.74
C ARG A 76 -11.10 -4.86 24.25
N ARG A 77 -11.36 -5.38 25.45
CA ARG A 77 -10.53 -6.44 26.08
C ARG A 77 -10.49 -7.74 25.25
N ASN A 78 -11.38 -7.89 24.25
CA ASN A 78 -11.52 -9.05 23.37
C ASN A 78 -11.48 -8.73 21.85
N GLY A 79 -10.75 -7.68 21.43
CA GLY A 79 -10.71 -7.27 20.01
C GLY A 79 -10.35 -8.40 19.03
N PHE A 80 -9.42 -9.28 19.40
CA PHE A 80 -9.05 -10.45 18.62
C PHE A 80 -10.21 -11.45 18.46
N LYS A 81 -10.88 -11.83 19.57
CA LYS A 81 -12.02 -12.76 19.52
C LYS A 81 -13.19 -12.18 18.72
N LEU A 82 -13.46 -10.88 18.87
CA LEU A 82 -14.50 -10.18 18.11
C LEU A 82 -14.19 -10.19 16.61
N PHE A 83 -12.91 -10.00 16.24
CA PHE A 83 -12.48 -10.05 14.85
C PHE A 83 -12.83 -11.40 14.20
N TRP A 84 -12.45 -12.51 14.82
CA TRP A 84 -12.67 -13.85 14.26
C TRP A 84 -14.13 -14.33 14.34
N LEU A 85 -14.87 -13.97 15.39
CA LEU A 85 -16.23 -14.50 15.59
C LEU A 85 -17.33 -13.63 14.99
N ASP A 86 -17.07 -12.34 14.75
CA ASP A 86 -18.09 -11.39 14.31
C ASP A 86 -17.62 -10.56 13.11
N GLU A 87 -16.46 -9.89 13.18
CA GLU A 87 -16.03 -8.96 12.12
C GLU A 87 -15.67 -9.64 10.80
N LEU A 88 -14.87 -10.70 10.83
CA LEU A 88 -14.45 -11.43 9.63
C LEU A 88 -15.63 -12.13 8.93
N PRO A 89 -16.53 -12.86 9.64
CA PRO A 89 -17.75 -13.38 9.03
C PRO A 89 -18.64 -12.32 8.37
N GLN A 90 -18.76 -11.14 8.99
CA GLN A 90 -19.48 -10.02 8.39
C GLN A 90 -18.85 -9.57 7.07
N ILE A 91 -17.53 -9.48 7.03
CA ILE A 91 -16.79 -9.10 5.81
C ILE A 91 -16.99 -10.16 4.72
N VAL A 92 -16.93 -11.44 5.06
CA VAL A 92 -17.17 -12.54 4.12
C VAL A 92 -18.57 -12.43 3.50
N ILE A 93 -19.60 -12.15 4.29
CA ILE A 93 -20.97 -11.95 3.79
C ILE A 93 -21.08 -10.71 2.91
N HIS A 94 -20.39 -9.63 3.27
CA HIS A 94 -20.33 -8.41 2.46
C HIS A 94 -19.71 -8.67 1.08
N CYS A 95 -18.65 -9.48 1.03
CA CYS A 95 -17.89 -9.81 -0.18
C CYS A 95 -18.38 -11.08 -0.89
N LYS A 96 -19.54 -11.63 -0.53
CA LYS A 96 -19.99 -12.95 -0.99
C LYS A 96 -20.08 -13.08 -2.52
N LYS A 97 -20.41 -11.98 -3.22
CA LYS A 97 -20.54 -12.00 -4.69
C LYS A 97 -19.17 -12.13 -5.33
N GLU A 98 -18.21 -11.37 -4.85
CA GLU A 98 -16.82 -11.38 -5.29
C GLU A 98 -16.16 -12.73 -4.99
N LEU A 99 -16.39 -13.28 -3.79
CA LEU A 99 -15.94 -14.62 -3.42
C LEU A 99 -16.51 -15.71 -4.35
N MET A 100 -17.80 -15.63 -4.67
CA MET A 100 -18.45 -16.57 -5.59
C MET A 100 -17.93 -16.44 -7.02
N ILE A 101 -17.73 -15.21 -7.52
CA ILE A 101 -17.12 -14.98 -8.83
C ILE A 101 -15.71 -15.57 -8.86
N SER A 102 -14.90 -15.32 -7.83
CA SER A 102 -13.55 -15.87 -7.70
C SER A 102 -13.56 -17.40 -7.77
N LEU A 103 -14.44 -18.05 -7.01
CA LEU A 103 -14.58 -19.51 -7.00
C LEU A 103 -14.99 -20.06 -8.36
N LEU A 104 -16.07 -19.55 -8.95
CA LEU A 104 -16.58 -20.04 -10.23
C LEU A 104 -15.56 -19.82 -11.35
N PHE A 105 -14.88 -18.68 -11.34
CA PHE A 105 -13.85 -18.37 -12.32
C PHE A 105 -12.62 -19.28 -12.18
N PHE A 106 -12.20 -19.58 -10.95
CA PHE A 106 -11.12 -20.53 -10.68
C PHE A 106 -11.48 -21.95 -11.13
N LEU A 107 -12.70 -22.41 -10.84
CA LEU A 107 -13.18 -23.73 -11.27
C LEU A 107 -13.27 -23.83 -12.80
N MET A 108 -13.74 -22.76 -13.46
CA MET A 108 -13.73 -22.66 -14.92
C MET A 108 -12.31 -22.75 -15.48
N ALA A 109 -11.36 -22.02 -14.89
CA ALA A 109 -9.95 -22.07 -15.28
C ALA A 109 -9.33 -23.48 -15.10
N MET A 110 -9.66 -24.15 -14.01
CA MET A 110 -9.25 -25.54 -13.77
C MET A 110 -9.84 -26.49 -14.82
N ALA A 111 -11.11 -26.33 -15.18
CA ALA A 111 -11.74 -27.10 -16.25
C ALA A 111 -11.06 -26.84 -17.61
N ILE A 112 -10.67 -25.60 -17.91
CA ILE A 112 -9.88 -25.27 -19.10
C ILE A 112 -8.54 -26.02 -19.09
N GLY A 113 -7.81 -26.02 -17.96
CA GLY A 113 -6.55 -26.76 -17.83
C GLY A 113 -6.71 -28.27 -18.09
N VAL A 114 -7.71 -28.90 -17.48
CA VAL A 114 -8.04 -30.32 -17.71
C VAL A 114 -8.39 -30.57 -19.19
N PHE A 115 -9.30 -29.78 -19.75
CA PHE A 115 -9.77 -29.96 -21.13
C PHE A 115 -8.63 -29.77 -22.14
N SER A 116 -7.78 -28.76 -21.96
CA SER A 116 -6.63 -28.54 -22.83
C SER A 116 -5.63 -29.68 -22.74
N SER A 117 -5.32 -30.19 -21.54
CA SER A 117 -4.43 -31.35 -21.39
C SER A 117 -5.01 -32.67 -21.93
N ILE A 118 -6.35 -32.82 -22.00
CA ILE A 118 -6.98 -33.97 -22.68
C ILE A 118 -6.70 -33.95 -24.17
N ASN A 119 -6.84 -32.78 -24.80
CA ASN A 119 -6.75 -32.64 -26.25
C ASN A 119 -5.31 -32.50 -26.76
N ASP A 120 -4.41 -31.94 -25.94
CA ASP A 120 -3.02 -31.71 -26.27
C ASP A 120 -2.08 -32.20 -25.15
N PRO A 121 -1.38 -33.33 -25.36
CA PRO A 121 -0.41 -33.85 -24.40
C PRO A 121 0.77 -32.92 -24.12
N GLU A 122 1.14 -32.02 -25.06
CA GLU A 122 2.23 -31.06 -24.89
C GLU A 122 1.83 -29.86 -24.04
N PHE A 123 0.52 -29.60 -23.90
CA PHE A 123 0.00 -28.49 -23.11
C PHE A 123 0.45 -28.53 -21.65
N ALA A 124 0.56 -29.72 -21.06
CA ALA A 124 1.07 -29.88 -19.70
C ALA A 124 2.54 -29.44 -19.57
N GLY A 125 3.37 -29.68 -20.59
CA GLY A 125 4.76 -29.21 -20.66
C GLY A 125 4.87 -27.69 -20.78
N THR A 126 3.95 -27.06 -21.52
CA THR A 126 3.91 -25.60 -21.63
C THR A 126 3.53 -24.92 -20.31
N ILE A 127 2.58 -25.49 -19.57
CA ILE A 127 2.09 -24.89 -18.31
C ILE A 127 2.96 -25.24 -17.10
N LEU A 128 3.38 -26.50 -16.95
CA LEU A 128 4.15 -26.98 -15.79
C LEU A 128 5.67 -26.90 -16.02
N GLY A 129 6.11 -26.77 -17.28
CA GLY A 129 7.50 -26.76 -17.69
C GLY A 129 8.07 -28.15 -17.95
N ASP A 130 8.81 -28.31 -19.05
CA ASP A 130 9.40 -29.60 -19.46
C ASP A 130 10.29 -30.22 -18.40
N SER A 131 11.01 -29.38 -17.64
CA SER A 131 11.83 -29.83 -16.49
C SER A 131 10.99 -30.56 -15.44
N TYR A 132 9.83 -30.00 -15.09
CA TYR A 132 8.92 -30.62 -14.12
C TYR A 132 8.34 -31.93 -14.66
N ILE A 133 7.92 -31.94 -15.93
CA ILE A 133 7.37 -33.12 -16.60
C ILE A 133 8.40 -34.26 -16.64
N ASN A 134 9.64 -33.97 -17.06
CA ASN A 134 10.70 -34.96 -17.19
C ASN A 134 11.10 -35.53 -15.83
N MET A 135 11.32 -34.66 -14.83
CA MET A 135 11.58 -35.09 -13.45
C MET A 135 10.44 -35.99 -12.93
N THR A 136 9.18 -35.63 -13.19
CA THR A 136 8.03 -36.40 -12.71
C THR A 136 7.93 -37.75 -13.43
N ASN A 137 8.17 -37.81 -14.73
CA ASN A 137 8.24 -39.09 -15.47
C ASN A 137 9.37 -39.99 -14.95
N GLU A 138 10.54 -39.44 -14.63
CA GLU A 138 11.63 -40.20 -13.99
C GLU A 138 11.25 -40.75 -12.61
N ASN A 139 10.57 -39.93 -11.80
CA ASN A 139 10.07 -40.34 -10.49
C ASN A 139 9.04 -41.47 -10.60
N ILE A 140 8.13 -41.39 -11.58
CA ILE A 140 7.16 -42.45 -11.90
C ILE A 140 7.90 -43.74 -12.32
N ALA A 141 8.92 -43.63 -13.17
CA ALA A 141 9.71 -44.77 -13.61
C ALA A 141 10.48 -45.45 -12.45
N LYS A 142 10.83 -44.68 -11.41
CA LYS A 142 11.46 -45.17 -10.16
C LYS A 142 10.45 -45.71 -9.14
N GLY A 143 9.14 -45.66 -9.44
CA GLY A 143 8.08 -46.13 -8.56
C GLY A 143 7.74 -45.18 -7.40
N ASP A 144 8.18 -43.91 -7.45
CA ASP A 144 7.84 -42.89 -6.44
C ASP A 144 7.41 -41.58 -7.12
N PRO A 145 6.20 -41.53 -7.71
CA PRO A 145 5.70 -40.38 -8.48
C PRO A 145 5.77 -39.03 -7.73
N MET A 146 5.71 -39.06 -6.40
CA MET A 146 5.64 -37.88 -5.53
C MET A 146 6.99 -37.53 -4.88
N ALA A 147 8.10 -38.10 -5.35
CA ALA A 147 9.43 -37.89 -4.78
C ALA A 147 9.90 -36.41 -4.73
N VAL A 148 9.32 -35.53 -5.56
CA VAL A 148 9.62 -34.09 -5.53
C VAL A 148 9.32 -33.45 -4.16
N TYR A 149 8.32 -33.97 -3.44
CA TYR A 149 7.88 -33.46 -2.14
C TYR A 149 8.71 -34.00 -0.95
N LYS A 150 9.77 -34.79 -1.20
CA LYS A 150 10.53 -35.50 -0.14
C LYS A 150 11.94 -34.95 0.14
N LYS A 151 12.47 -34.06 -0.71
CA LYS A 151 13.93 -33.80 -0.81
C LYS A 151 14.51 -32.65 0.04
N SER A 152 13.70 -31.89 0.77
CA SER A 152 14.15 -30.66 1.47
C SER A 152 14.05 -30.74 2.99
N HIS A 153 14.83 -29.91 3.70
CA HIS A 153 14.84 -29.84 5.17
C HIS A 153 13.57 -29.14 5.70
N GLU A 154 12.94 -29.70 6.74
CA GLU A 154 11.56 -29.38 7.17
C GLU A 154 11.31 -27.90 7.45
N MET A 155 12.21 -27.26 8.22
CA MET A 155 12.05 -25.86 8.63
C MET A 155 12.27 -24.89 7.46
N GLU A 156 13.21 -25.17 6.57
CA GLU A 156 13.49 -24.35 5.39
C GLU A 156 12.34 -24.43 4.39
N MET A 157 11.80 -25.64 4.20
CA MET A 157 10.63 -25.90 3.36
C MET A 157 9.40 -25.16 3.91
N PHE A 158 9.14 -25.26 5.21
CA PHE A 158 8.04 -24.58 5.88
C PHE A 158 8.07 -23.07 5.67
N LEU A 159 9.22 -22.43 5.94
CA LEU A 159 9.37 -20.99 5.76
C LEU A 159 9.26 -20.58 4.28
N GLY A 160 9.87 -21.36 3.38
CA GLY A 160 9.84 -21.12 1.93
C GLY A 160 8.43 -21.20 1.35
N ILE A 161 7.72 -22.30 1.63
CA ILE A 161 6.33 -22.53 1.18
C ILE A 161 5.40 -21.49 1.77
N THR A 162 5.48 -21.24 3.09
CA THR A 162 4.62 -20.24 3.76
C THR A 162 4.79 -18.88 3.10
N PHE A 163 6.03 -18.44 2.88
CA PHE A 163 6.30 -17.14 2.27
C PHE A 163 5.83 -17.10 0.81
N ASN A 164 6.08 -18.16 0.04
CA ASN A 164 5.66 -18.24 -1.36
C ASN A 164 4.14 -18.17 -1.49
N ASN A 165 3.40 -18.97 -0.72
CA ASN A 165 1.94 -19.04 -0.80
C ASN A 165 1.28 -17.74 -0.31
N LEU A 166 1.83 -17.13 0.74
CA LEU A 166 1.41 -15.81 1.19
C LEU A 166 1.68 -14.74 0.12
N MET A 167 2.82 -14.82 -0.57
CA MET A 167 3.18 -13.89 -1.63
C MET A 167 2.27 -14.05 -2.85
N VAL A 168 1.95 -15.28 -3.25
CA VAL A 168 1.00 -15.58 -4.34
C VAL A 168 -0.36 -14.98 -3.98
N ALA A 169 -0.90 -15.27 -2.79
CA ALA A 169 -2.18 -14.74 -2.35
C ALA A 169 -2.20 -13.21 -2.27
N PHE A 170 -1.14 -12.61 -1.73
CA PHE A 170 -1.03 -11.16 -1.65
C PHE A 170 -0.94 -10.50 -3.02
N ARG A 171 -0.22 -11.11 -3.98
CA ARG A 171 -0.19 -10.65 -5.39
C ARG A 171 -1.57 -10.75 -6.03
N THR A 172 -2.25 -11.90 -5.91
CA THR A 172 -3.62 -12.10 -6.41
C THR A 172 -4.57 -11.03 -5.86
N TYR A 173 -4.44 -10.69 -4.59
CA TYR A 173 -5.19 -9.62 -3.93
C TYR A 173 -4.86 -8.22 -4.48
N VAL A 174 -3.59 -7.83 -4.47
CA VAL A 174 -3.12 -6.49 -4.88
C VAL A 174 -3.43 -6.21 -6.35
N PHE A 175 -3.43 -7.24 -7.19
CA PHE A 175 -3.84 -7.08 -8.59
C PHE A 175 -5.28 -6.61 -8.79
N GLY A 176 -6.09 -6.62 -7.73
CA GLY A 176 -7.40 -5.99 -7.70
C GLY A 176 -7.35 -4.50 -8.07
N VAL A 177 -6.24 -3.81 -7.77
CA VAL A 177 -6.03 -2.39 -8.12
C VAL A 177 -6.16 -2.14 -9.63
N PHE A 178 -5.81 -3.13 -10.47
CA PHE A 178 -5.96 -3.07 -11.93
C PHE A 178 -7.38 -3.40 -12.36
N LEU A 179 -8.36 -2.74 -11.75
CA LEU A 179 -9.78 -2.88 -12.04
C LEU A 179 -10.25 -4.34 -11.98
N ALA A 180 -9.77 -5.10 -10.98
CA ALA A 180 -10.06 -6.52 -10.78
C ALA A 180 -9.56 -7.49 -11.88
N ILE A 181 -9.18 -6.99 -13.06
CA ILE A 181 -8.70 -7.80 -14.20
C ILE A 181 -7.43 -8.55 -13.83
N GLY A 182 -6.49 -7.90 -13.14
CA GLY A 182 -5.25 -8.55 -12.74
C GLY A 182 -5.48 -9.72 -11.77
N THR A 183 -6.45 -9.60 -10.85
CA THR A 183 -6.85 -10.69 -9.96
C THR A 183 -7.43 -11.87 -10.74
N LEU A 184 -8.29 -11.60 -11.73
CA LEU A 184 -8.83 -12.64 -12.61
C LEU A 184 -7.72 -13.34 -13.40
N GLY A 185 -6.75 -12.59 -13.95
CA GLY A 185 -5.59 -13.19 -14.63
C GLY A 185 -4.78 -14.12 -13.72
N SER A 186 -4.60 -13.74 -12.46
CA SER A 186 -3.93 -14.60 -11.47
C SER A 186 -4.75 -15.86 -11.14
N LEU A 187 -6.08 -15.75 -10.98
CA LEU A 187 -6.95 -16.91 -10.75
C LEU A 187 -6.99 -17.84 -11.97
N LEU A 188 -6.99 -17.29 -13.18
CA LEU A 188 -6.96 -18.05 -14.43
C LEU A 188 -5.73 -18.97 -14.47
N TYR A 189 -4.56 -18.40 -14.18
CA TYR A 189 -3.31 -19.15 -14.21
C TYR A 189 -3.27 -20.28 -13.18
N ASN A 190 -3.54 -19.93 -11.92
CA ASN A 190 -3.50 -20.91 -10.84
C ASN A 190 -4.54 -22.01 -11.06
N GLY A 191 -5.72 -21.67 -11.60
CA GLY A 191 -6.74 -22.64 -11.97
C GLY A 191 -6.25 -23.59 -13.08
N ILE A 192 -5.78 -23.05 -14.21
CA ILE A 192 -5.26 -23.85 -15.33
C ILE A 192 -4.13 -24.78 -14.86
N MET A 193 -3.17 -24.25 -14.08
CA MET A 193 -2.06 -25.03 -13.52
C MET A 193 -2.55 -26.24 -12.71
N VAL A 194 -3.49 -26.03 -11.78
CA VAL A 194 -4.08 -27.12 -10.98
C VAL A 194 -4.79 -28.13 -11.87
N GLY A 195 -5.51 -27.67 -12.90
CA GLY A 195 -6.20 -28.53 -13.86
C GLY A 195 -5.24 -29.42 -14.65
N CYS A 196 -4.19 -28.84 -15.23
CA CYS A 196 -3.14 -29.55 -15.96
C CYS A 196 -2.45 -30.58 -15.07
N PHE A 197 -2.08 -30.18 -13.86
CA PHE A 197 -1.44 -31.05 -12.88
C PHE A 197 -2.31 -32.26 -12.56
N GLN A 198 -3.56 -32.03 -12.18
CA GLN A 198 -4.46 -33.11 -11.76
C GLN A 198 -4.70 -34.10 -12.91
N TYR A 199 -4.91 -33.59 -14.13
CA TYR A 199 -5.10 -34.44 -15.30
C TYR A 199 -3.83 -35.21 -15.70
N PHE A 200 -2.64 -34.60 -15.58
CA PHE A 200 -1.37 -35.25 -15.90
C PHE A 200 -1.18 -36.59 -15.18
N PHE A 201 -1.55 -36.66 -13.90
CA PHE A 201 -1.51 -37.90 -13.11
C PHE A 201 -2.70 -38.82 -13.38
N ILE A 202 -3.90 -38.28 -13.61
CA ILE A 202 -5.09 -39.08 -13.98
C ILE A 202 -4.81 -39.87 -15.26
N ALA A 203 -4.25 -39.24 -16.28
CA ALA A 203 -3.92 -39.86 -17.56
C ALA A 203 -2.89 -41.01 -17.44
N ARG A 204 -2.16 -41.08 -16.32
CA ARG A 204 -1.13 -42.11 -16.03
C ARG A 204 -1.62 -43.16 -15.02
N GLY A 205 -2.90 -43.15 -14.67
CA GLY A 205 -3.46 -44.08 -13.67
C GLY A 205 -3.14 -43.74 -12.22
N LEU A 206 -2.56 -42.56 -11.95
CA LEU A 206 -2.08 -42.10 -10.64
C LEU A 206 -2.99 -41.04 -10.00
N GLY A 207 -4.24 -40.93 -10.47
CA GLY A 207 -5.15 -39.85 -10.06
C GLY A 207 -5.50 -39.85 -8.57
N LEU A 208 -5.66 -41.03 -7.95
CA LEU A 208 -5.95 -41.14 -6.52
C LEU A 208 -4.72 -40.78 -5.67
N GLU A 209 -3.55 -41.31 -6.03
CA GLU A 209 -2.30 -41.05 -5.31
C GLU A 209 -1.92 -39.57 -5.35
N SER A 210 -2.06 -38.93 -6.53
CA SER A 210 -1.86 -37.50 -6.67
C SER A 210 -2.88 -36.71 -5.87
N ALA A 211 -4.17 -37.06 -5.94
CA ALA A 211 -5.20 -36.37 -5.19
C ALA A 211 -4.96 -36.43 -3.67
N LEU A 212 -4.63 -37.61 -3.12
CA LEU A 212 -4.37 -37.76 -1.69
C LEU A 212 -3.14 -37.00 -1.20
N THR A 213 -2.14 -36.84 -2.07
CA THR A 213 -0.90 -36.13 -1.74
C THR A 213 -1.11 -34.61 -1.81
N ILE A 214 -1.71 -34.10 -2.88
CA ILE A 214 -1.89 -32.66 -3.11
C ILE A 214 -2.94 -32.09 -2.17
N TRP A 215 -4.13 -32.70 -2.12
CA TRP A 215 -5.25 -32.10 -1.41
C TRP A 215 -5.06 -32.11 0.11
N LEU A 216 -4.06 -32.84 0.63
CA LEU A 216 -3.70 -32.84 2.04
C LEU A 216 -3.44 -31.42 2.57
N HIS A 217 -2.61 -30.64 1.86
CA HIS A 217 -2.38 -29.23 2.12
C HIS A 217 -3.17 -28.35 1.14
N GLY A 218 -3.27 -28.75 -0.13
CA GLY A 218 -3.91 -28.02 -1.22
C GLY A 218 -5.37 -27.65 -0.97
N THR A 219 -6.10 -28.40 -0.14
CA THR A 219 -7.46 -28.02 0.28
C THR A 219 -7.48 -26.66 0.98
N LEU A 220 -6.50 -26.37 1.84
CA LEU A 220 -6.39 -25.08 2.53
C LEU A 220 -5.80 -24.01 1.62
N GLU A 221 -4.79 -24.35 0.80
CA GLU A 221 -4.07 -23.39 -0.03
C GLU A 221 -4.90 -22.88 -1.20
N ILE A 222 -5.48 -23.79 -1.98
CA ILE A 222 -6.29 -23.45 -3.15
C ILE A 222 -7.51 -22.65 -2.70
N SER A 223 -8.16 -23.08 -1.62
CA SER A 223 -9.26 -22.32 -1.01
C SER A 223 -8.84 -20.91 -0.60
N SER A 224 -7.65 -20.78 -0.01
CA SER A 224 -7.13 -19.47 0.42
C SER A 224 -6.73 -18.58 -0.76
N ILE A 225 -6.24 -19.14 -1.87
CA ILE A 225 -6.02 -18.40 -3.14
C ILE A 225 -7.36 -17.90 -3.71
N VAL A 226 -8.41 -18.73 -3.70
CA VAL A 226 -9.75 -18.32 -4.15
C VAL A 226 -10.32 -17.21 -3.24
N LEU A 227 -10.15 -17.30 -1.93
CA LEU A 227 -10.54 -16.25 -0.98
C LEU A 227 -9.74 -14.96 -1.21
N ALA A 228 -8.44 -15.05 -1.45
CA ALA A 228 -7.58 -13.93 -1.82
C ALA A 228 -8.01 -13.29 -3.15
N GLY A 229 -8.44 -14.12 -4.11
CA GLY A 229 -9.09 -13.69 -5.34
C GLY A 229 -10.34 -12.87 -5.09
N GLY A 230 -11.27 -13.34 -4.25
CA GLY A 230 -12.46 -12.56 -3.92
C GLY A 230 -12.12 -11.27 -3.14
N ALA A 231 -11.07 -11.28 -2.32
CA ALA A 231 -10.55 -10.06 -1.69
C ALA A 231 -10.01 -9.06 -2.75
N GLY A 232 -9.30 -9.54 -3.76
CA GLY A 232 -8.77 -8.72 -4.86
C GLY A 232 -9.89 -8.14 -5.74
N LEU A 233 -10.90 -8.95 -6.06
CA LEU A 233 -12.11 -8.50 -6.74
C LEU A 233 -12.85 -7.43 -5.92
N THR A 234 -12.92 -7.59 -4.59
CA THR A 234 -13.49 -6.58 -3.68
C THR A 234 -12.71 -5.27 -3.70
N LEU A 235 -11.37 -5.34 -3.68
CA LEU A 235 -10.49 -4.18 -3.79
C LEU A 235 -10.74 -3.41 -5.11
N GLY A 236 -10.77 -4.14 -6.23
CA GLY A 236 -11.00 -3.57 -7.55
C GLY A 236 -12.40 -2.99 -7.74
N ARG A 237 -13.42 -3.63 -7.17
CA ARG A 237 -14.80 -3.13 -7.18
C ARG A 237 -14.91 -1.70 -6.65
N GLY A 238 -14.13 -1.34 -5.63
CA GLY A 238 -14.09 0.01 -5.09
C GLY A 238 -13.72 1.09 -6.12
N LEU A 239 -12.88 0.76 -7.09
CA LEU A 239 -12.45 1.67 -8.16
C LEU A 239 -13.46 1.75 -9.32
N ILE A 240 -14.07 0.61 -9.66
CA ILE A 240 -14.99 0.47 -10.80
C ILE A 240 -16.38 1.00 -10.46
N PHE A 241 -16.88 0.68 -9.27
CA PHE A 241 -18.25 0.96 -8.84
C PHE A 241 -18.28 1.78 -7.55
N PRO A 242 -17.95 3.09 -7.60
CA PRO A 242 -17.78 3.92 -6.41
C PRO A 242 -19.08 4.30 -5.70
N GLY A 243 -20.24 4.09 -6.34
CA GLY A 243 -21.54 4.49 -5.80
C GLY A 243 -21.59 6.00 -5.57
N THR A 244 -21.94 6.42 -4.35
CA THR A 244 -22.02 7.83 -3.93
C THR A 244 -20.70 8.41 -3.41
N TYR A 245 -19.66 7.57 -3.24
CA TYR A 245 -18.34 8.02 -2.80
C TYR A 245 -17.50 8.50 -3.99
N SER A 246 -16.46 9.29 -3.74
CA SER A 246 -15.42 9.48 -4.75
C SER A 246 -14.68 8.16 -5.00
N ARG A 247 -14.07 7.98 -6.19
CA ARG A 247 -13.31 6.75 -6.51
C ARG A 247 -12.24 6.42 -5.48
N LEU A 248 -11.52 7.42 -4.98
CA LEU A 248 -10.49 7.24 -3.95
C LEU A 248 -11.10 6.84 -2.61
N GLN A 249 -12.21 7.46 -2.20
CA GLN A 249 -12.91 7.10 -0.97
C GLN A 249 -13.46 5.66 -1.04
N SER A 250 -14.13 5.32 -2.14
CA SER A 250 -14.64 3.97 -2.37
C SER A 250 -13.51 2.93 -2.38
N PHE A 251 -12.38 3.25 -3.02
CA PHE A 251 -11.18 2.41 -3.00
C PHE A 251 -10.65 2.22 -1.57
N GLN A 252 -10.50 3.27 -0.78
CA GLN A 252 -10.04 3.18 0.61
C GLN A 252 -10.97 2.30 1.46
N LEU A 253 -12.28 2.47 1.34
CA LEU A 253 -13.26 1.66 2.06
C LEU A 253 -13.15 0.18 1.65
N SER A 254 -13.06 -0.08 0.35
CA SER A 254 -12.94 -1.43 -0.20
C SER A 254 -11.63 -2.08 0.23
N ALA A 255 -10.51 -1.35 0.17
CA ALA A 255 -9.19 -1.81 0.59
C ALA A 255 -9.14 -2.20 2.07
N ILE A 256 -9.76 -1.42 2.96
CA ILE A 256 -9.81 -1.76 4.39
C ILE A 256 -10.61 -3.05 4.63
N ARG A 257 -11.73 -3.24 3.92
CA ARG A 257 -12.56 -4.44 4.05
C ARG A 257 -11.84 -5.67 3.50
N SER A 258 -11.29 -5.57 2.30
CA SER A 258 -10.60 -6.68 1.64
C SER A 258 -9.29 -7.06 2.34
N LEU A 259 -8.56 -6.09 2.91
CA LEU A 259 -7.35 -6.37 3.69
C LEU A 259 -7.66 -7.17 4.95
N LYS A 260 -8.79 -6.91 5.61
CA LYS A 260 -9.22 -7.73 6.77
C LYS A 260 -9.55 -9.17 6.38
N LEU A 261 -10.10 -9.40 5.18
CA LEU A 261 -10.26 -10.74 4.64
C LEU A 261 -8.90 -11.42 4.41
N MET A 262 -7.91 -10.68 3.88
CA MET A 262 -6.53 -11.17 3.75
C MET A 262 -5.90 -11.56 5.10
N LEU A 263 -6.08 -10.72 6.12
CA LEU A 263 -5.62 -11.03 7.48
C LEU A 263 -6.29 -12.30 8.05
N GLY A 264 -7.54 -12.55 7.66
CA GLY A 264 -8.30 -13.74 8.04
C GLY A 264 -7.77 -15.04 7.43
N ILE A 265 -7.22 -14.99 6.20
CA ILE A 265 -6.69 -16.17 5.51
C ILE A 265 -5.21 -16.43 5.78
N THR A 266 -4.44 -15.43 6.26
CA THR A 266 -3.01 -15.61 6.57
C THR A 266 -2.73 -16.83 7.48
N PRO A 267 -3.45 -17.04 8.60
CA PRO A 267 -3.21 -18.21 9.45
C PRO A 267 -3.56 -19.54 8.78
N VAL A 268 -4.45 -19.53 7.78
CA VAL A 268 -4.83 -20.72 7.02
C VAL A 268 -3.68 -21.18 6.12
N PHE A 269 -2.96 -20.24 5.49
CA PHE A 269 -1.72 -20.56 4.75
C PHE A 269 -0.62 -21.11 5.66
N VAL A 270 -0.46 -20.53 6.84
CA VAL A 270 0.50 -21.05 7.82
C VAL A 270 0.15 -22.49 8.20
N LEU A 271 -1.14 -22.77 8.44
CA LEU A 271 -1.60 -24.13 8.72
C LEU A 271 -1.36 -25.07 7.54
N ALA A 272 -1.60 -24.64 6.30
CA ALA A 272 -1.36 -25.43 5.11
C ALA A 272 0.12 -25.79 4.94
N ALA A 273 1.02 -24.81 5.12
CA ALA A 273 2.46 -25.04 5.05
C ALA A 273 2.98 -25.98 6.16
N ILE A 274 2.35 -25.97 7.35
CA ILE A 274 2.62 -26.96 8.39
C ILE A 274 2.24 -28.36 7.89
N ILE A 275 1.05 -28.52 7.31
CA ILE A 275 0.61 -29.81 6.76
C ILE A 275 1.52 -30.28 5.62
N GLU A 276 1.96 -29.37 4.75
CA GLU A 276 2.87 -29.70 3.65
C GLU A 276 4.23 -30.17 4.17
N SER A 277 4.85 -29.37 5.05
CA SER A 277 6.23 -29.60 5.50
C SER A 277 6.36 -30.76 6.48
N PHE A 278 5.32 -31.04 7.27
CA PHE A 278 5.38 -32.04 8.35
C PHE A 278 4.49 -33.26 8.13
N VAL A 279 3.50 -33.24 7.23
CA VAL A 279 2.59 -34.38 7.02
C VAL A 279 2.71 -34.95 5.61
N THR A 280 2.73 -34.10 4.58
CA THR A 280 2.66 -34.53 3.17
C THR A 280 3.87 -35.36 2.72
N ARG A 281 5.03 -35.17 3.33
CA ARG A 281 6.26 -35.94 3.03
C ARG A 281 6.24 -37.39 3.52
N TYR A 282 5.40 -37.72 4.50
CA TYR A 282 5.26 -39.08 5.02
C TYR A 282 4.28 -39.86 4.14
N THR A 283 4.75 -40.36 3.00
CA THR A 283 3.91 -41.10 2.04
C THR A 283 3.36 -42.41 2.59
N ASP A 284 4.02 -42.99 3.59
CA ASP A 284 3.65 -44.25 4.25
C ASP A 284 2.50 -44.09 5.26
N VAL A 285 2.00 -42.86 5.46
CA VAL A 285 0.83 -42.61 6.30
C VAL A 285 -0.39 -43.30 5.67
N PRO A 286 -1.20 -44.05 6.45
CA PRO A 286 -2.39 -44.71 5.93
C PRO A 286 -3.33 -43.76 5.20
N ASP A 287 -3.88 -44.19 4.07
CA ASP A 287 -4.76 -43.35 3.24
C ASP A 287 -5.98 -42.83 4.01
N ALA A 288 -6.48 -43.59 4.97
CA ALA A 288 -7.56 -43.16 5.86
C ALA A 288 -7.21 -41.88 6.64
N MET A 289 -5.95 -41.74 7.08
CA MET A 289 -5.48 -40.53 7.78
C MET A 289 -5.32 -39.35 6.83
N LYS A 290 -4.83 -39.58 5.60
CA LYS A 290 -4.76 -38.55 4.55
C LYS A 290 -6.16 -38.02 4.23
N ILE A 291 -7.12 -38.94 4.00
CA ILE A 291 -8.54 -38.60 3.74
C ILE A 291 -9.12 -37.82 4.93
N ALA A 292 -8.87 -38.24 6.17
CA ALA A 292 -9.35 -37.53 7.35
C ALA A 292 -8.85 -36.07 7.40
N VAL A 293 -7.56 -35.83 7.14
CA VAL A 293 -6.98 -34.49 7.09
C VAL A 293 -7.61 -33.65 5.97
N ILE A 294 -7.80 -34.22 4.79
CA ILE A 294 -8.46 -33.57 3.64
C ILE A 294 -9.89 -33.16 4.01
N VAL A 295 -10.68 -34.10 4.54
CA VAL A 295 -12.09 -33.86 4.90
C VAL A 295 -12.20 -32.85 6.03
N LEU A 296 -11.35 -32.92 7.06
CA LEU A 296 -11.33 -31.95 8.16
C LEU A 296 -10.96 -30.55 7.67
N SER A 297 -9.99 -30.45 6.76
CA SER A 297 -9.59 -29.19 6.14
C SER A 297 -10.71 -28.58 5.29
N ALA A 298 -11.37 -29.40 4.47
CA ALA A 298 -12.51 -28.99 3.67
C ALA A 298 -13.69 -28.55 4.56
N ALA A 299 -14.00 -29.32 5.59
CA ALA A 299 -15.03 -28.99 6.57
C ALA A 299 -14.72 -27.69 7.33
N PHE A 300 -13.45 -27.43 7.66
CA PHE A 300 -13.02 -26.17 8.25
C PHE A 300 -13.26 -24.98 7.30
N ILE A 301 -12.81 -25.06 6.05
CA ILE A 301 -12.98 -23.98 5.07
C ILE A 301 -14.47 -23.69 4.82
N ILE A 302 -15.25 -24.73 4.50
CA ILE A 302 -16.69 -24.60 4.21
C ILE A 302 -17.42 -24.14 5.49
N GLY A 303 -17.10 -24.75 6.63
CA GLY A 303 -17.69 -24.42 7.92
C GLY A 303 -17.46 -22.96 8.31
N TYR A 304 -16.22 -22.47 8.21
CA TYR A 304 -15.85 -21.14 8.72
C TYR A 304 -16.08 -20.00 7.71
N PHE A 305 -15.82 -20.21 6.41
CA PHE A 305 -15.95 -19.15 5.39
C PHE A 305 -17.27 -19.19 4.63
N VAL A 306 -18.09 -20.24 4.76
CA VAL A 306 -19.38 -20.33 4.04
C VAL A 306 -20.56 -20.49 5.00
N VAL A 307 -20.56 -21.56 5.81
CA VAL A 307 -21.71 -21.91 6.67
C VAL A 307 -21.84 -20.96 7.85
N TYR A 308 -20.76 -20.75 8.61
CA TYR A 308 -20.78 -19.91 9.81
C TYR A 308 -21.18 -18.44 9.52
N PRO A 309 -20.63 -17.76 8.49
CA PRO A 309 -21.05 -16.41 8.14
C PRO A 309 -22.51 -16.34 7.68
N TRP A 310 -22.99 -17.36 6.97
CA TRP A 310 -24.40 -17.43 6.53
C TRP A 310 -25.36 -17.61 7.71
N LEU A 311 -25.03 -18.49 8.66
CA LEU A 311 -25.80 -18.67 9.89
C LEU A 311 -25.83 -17.37 10.71
N LYS A 312 -24.66 -16.72 10.86
CA LYS A 312 -24.53 -15.43 11.55
C LYS A 312 -25.34 -14.31 10.87
N ALA A 313 -25.33 -14.25 9.54
CA ALA A 313 -26.14 -13.28 8.80
C ALA A 313 -27.65 -13.46 9.03
N LYS A 314 -28.11 -14.69 9.31
CA LYS A 314 -29.50 -14.98 9.69
C LYS A 314 -29.79 -14.67 11.15
N SER A 315 -28.88 -15.01 12.07
CA SER A 315 -29.07 -14.80 13.51
C SER A 315 -28.84 -13.35 13.97
N GLY A 316 -28.19 -12.53 13.13
CA GLY A 316 -27.72 -11.20 13.49
C GLY A 316 -26.28 -11.21 14.01
N PHE A 317 -25.63 -10.05 13.86
CA PHE A 317 -24.27 -9.79 14.33
C PHE A 317 -24.27 -9.00 15.64
N ILE A 318 -23.23 -9.15 16.45
CA ILE A 318 -23.14 -8.51 17.77
C ILE A 318 -22.98 -7.00 17.60
N GLU A 319 -22.07 -6.59 16.71
CA GLU A 319 -21.89 -5.19 16.33
C GLU A 319 -22.05 -5.06 14.82
N PRO A 320 -22.76 -4.04 14.30
CA PRO A 320 -22.79 -3.80 12.87
C PRO A 320 -21.38 -3.43 12.37
N LEU A 321 -21.06 -3.86 11.15
CA LEU A 321 -19.79 -3.62 10.49
C LEU A 321 -19.48 -2.12 10.54
N LYS A 322 -18.51 -1.73 11.36
CA LYS A 322 -18.22 -0.33 11.61
C LYS A 322 -17.80 0.33 10.31
N GLU A 323 -18.66 1.16 9.76
CA GLU A 323 -18.32 1.97 8.60
C GLU A 323 -17.13 2.84 8.97
N VAL A 324 -16.04 2.67 8.23
CA VAL A 324 -14.88 3.55 8.34
C VAL A 324 -15.36 4.92 7.87
N ARG A 325 -15.66 5.81 8.81
CA ARG A 325 -15.93 7.21 8.49
C ARG A 325 -14.63 7.80 7.98
N LEU A 326 -14.51 7.92 6.67
CA LEU A 326 -13.46 8.72 6.07
C LEU A 326 -13.69 10.16 6.53
N SER A 327 -12.65 10.78 7.09
CA SER A 327 -12.71 12.20 7.39
C SER A 327 -13.13 12.96 6.14
N PRO A 328 -14.04 13.94 6.24
CA PRO A 328 -14.34 14.81 5.11
C PRO A 328 -13.03 15.32 4.52
N ALA A 329 -12.94 15.37 3.19
CA ALA A 329 -11.83 16.01 2.51
C ALA A 329 -11.93 17.54 2.72
N LEU A 330 -11.75 18.00 3.97
CA LEU A 330 -11.46 19.38 4.24
C LEU A 330 -10.06 19.60 3.66
N THR A 331 -10.02 20.19 2.46
CA THR A 331 -8.80 20.71 1.90
C THR A 331 -8.39 21.92 2.74
N GLU A 332 -7.78 21.66 3.89
CA GLU A 332 -7.07 22.71 4.60
C GLU A 332 -6.05 23.29 3.61
N PRO A 333 -6.04 24.62 3.40
CA PRO A 333 -5.07 25.23 2.52
C PRO A 333 -3.68 24.88 3.03
N VAL A 334 -2.83 24.35 2.15
CA VAL A 334 -1.47 23.97 2.52
C VAL A 334 -0.72 25.23 2.93
N SER A 335 -0.30 25.29 4.19
CA SER A 335 0.49 26.41 4.69
C SER A 335 1.95 26.20 4.33
N TYR A 336 2.54 27.14 3.59
CA TYR A 336 3.98 27.15 3.31
C TYR A 336 4.79 27.83 4.42
N THR A 337 4.12 28.45 5.39
CA THR A 337 4.74 29.29 6.43
C THR A 337 4.60 28.73 7.83
N LYS A 338 4.05 27.52 7.97
CA LYS A 338 3.91 26.83 9.26
C LYS A 338 5.07 25.85 9.43
N LEU A 339 5.62 25.79 10.64
CA LEU A 339 6.53 24.71 11.04
C LEU A 339 5.78 23.37 11.03
N LYS A 340 6.31 22.41 10.28
CA LYS A 340 5.70 21.09 10.11
C LYS A 340 6.59 19.98 10.65
N ASN A 341 5.97 18.97 11.25
CA ASN A 341 6.65 17.70 11.49
C ASN A 341 6.65 16.82 10.23
N ASN A 342 7.45 15.75 10.23
CA ASN A 342 7.58 14.87 9.06
C ASN A 342 6.25 14.23 8.61
N GLY A 343 5.32 13.96 9.53
CA GLY A 343 3.99 13.44 9.19
C GLY A 343 3.09 14.48 8.49
N GLU A 344 3.15 15.74 8.92
CA GLU A 344 2.48 16.85 8.25
C GLU A 344 3.09 17.13 6.86
N ILE A 345 4.41 17.06 6.73
CA ILE A 345 5.10 17.19 5.43
C ILE A 345 4.60 16.09 4.48
N LEU A 346 4.57 14.83 4.90
CA LEU A 346 4.08 13.72 4.07
C LEU A 346 2.60 13.90 3.69
N LYS A 347 1.74 14.33 4.63
CA LYS A 347 0.34 14.64 4.34
C LYS A 347 0.23 15.66 3.20
N ASP A 348 0.99 16.75 3.28
CA ASP A 348 0.96 17.82 2.29
C ASP A 348 1.58 17.37 0.95
N THR A 349 2.61 16.52 0.97
CA THR A 349 3.16 15.87 -0.24
C THR A 349 2.10 15.09 -0.99
N PHE A 350 1.35 14.22 -0.29
CA PHE A 350 0.28 13.44 -0.91
C PHE A 350 -0.89 14.31 -1.38
N HIS A 351 -1.21 15.36 -0.61
CA HIS A 351 -2.23 16.32 -1.01
C HIS A 351 -1.83 17.06 -2.29
N PHE A 352 -0.56 17.50 -2.38
CA PHE A 352 -0.01 18.12 -3.58
C PHE A 352 -0.04 17.16 -4.78
N TYR A 353 0.39 15.91 -4.57
CA TYR A 353 0.41 14.88 -5.62
C TYR A 353 -0.98 14.65 -6.20
N THR A 354 -1.97 14.37 -5.34
CA THR A 354 -3.33 14.05 -5.77
C THR A 354 -4.02 15.23 -6.45
N ARG A 355 -3.80 16.46 -5.96
CA ARG A 355 -4.39 17.67 -6.53
C ARG A 355 -3.76 18.08 -7.87
N ASN A 356 -2.47 17.84 -8.06
CA ASN A 356 -1.73 18.26 -9.26
C ASN A 356 -1.43 17.10 -10.23
N ALA A 357 -1.93 15.89 -9.98
CA ALA A 357 -1.63 14.70 -10.78
C ALA A 357 -1.85 14.92 -12.29
N ASN A 358 -2.93 15.60 -12.68
CA ASN A 358 -3.23 15.93 -14.07
C ASN A 358 -2.17 16.82 -14.75
N LYS A 359 -1.35 17.56 -14.00
CA LYS A 359 -0.31 18.46 -14.54
C LYS A 359 1.01 17.75 -14.88
N PHE A 360 1.23 16.54 -14.36
CA PHE A 360 2.49 15.80 -14.56
C PHE A 360 2.31 14.33 -14.99
N LEU A 361 1.15 13.70 -14.77
CA LEU A 361 0.95 12.28 -15.07
C LEU A 361 1.02 11.96 -16.57
N SER A 362 0.52 12.87 -17.42
CA SER A 362 0.64 12.74 -18.88
C SER A 362 2.10 12.79 -19.34
N TRP A 363 2.90 13.69 -18.76
CA TRP A 363 4.34 13.78 -19.00
C TRP A 363 5.05 12.51 -18.56
N ILE A 364 4.73 11.99 -17.37
CA ILE A 364 5.28 10.72 -16.88
C ILE A 364 4.98 9.59 -17.86
N MET A 365 3.73 9.46 -18.31
CA MET A 365 3.33 8.43 -19.28
C MET A 365 4.14 8.53 -20.58
N VAL A 366 4.18 9.72 -21.19
CA VAL A 366 4.89 9.93 -22.46
C VAL A 366 6.39 9.69 -22.31
N LEU A 367 7.01 10.23 -21.25
CA LEU A 367 8.44 10.04 -20.99
C LEU A 367 8.77 8.56 -20.78
N SER A 368 7.96 7.82 -20.03
CA SER A 368 8.16 6.39 -19.81
C SER A 368 8.01 5.56 -21.09
N LEU A 369 7.07 5.91 -21.97
CA LEU A 369 6.93 5.26 -23.30
C LEU A 369 8.15 5.52 -24.19
N VAL A 370 8.64 6.77 -24.20
CA VAL A 370 9.84 7.16 -24.97
C VAL A 370 11.09 6.46 -24.40
N GLN A 371 11.27 6.46 -23.09
CA GLN A 371 12.36 5.77 -22.41
C GLN A 371 12.36 4.28 -22.74
N ALA A 372 11.21 3.60 -22.67
CA ALA A 372 11.10 2.21 -23.06
C ALA A 372 11.45 1.98 -24.54
N GLY A 373 11.00 2.86 -25.43
CA GLY A 373 11.28 2.76 -26.88
C GLY A 373 12.75 2.93 -27.21
N VAL A 374 13.40 3.93 -26.60
CA VAL A 374 14.84 4.13 -26.81
C VAL A 374 15.64 3.00 -26.18
N SER A 375 15.22 2.48 -25.02
CA SER A 375 15.85 1.30 -24.41
C SER A 375 15.84 0.12 -25.37
N GLN A 376 14.68 -0.16 -25.96
CA GLN A 376 14.51 -1.25 -26.92
C GLN A 376 15.33 -1.07 -28.19
N TYR A 377 15.48 0.18 -28.67
CA TYR A 377 16.32 0.49 -29.82
C TYR A 377 17.81 0.27 -29.53
N LEU A 378 18.27 0.64 -28.33
CA LEU A 378 19.67 0.50 -27.93
C LEU A 378 20.05 -0.93 -27.55
N ARG A 379 19.10 -1.70 -27.01
CA ARG A 379 19.31 -3.09 -26.54
C ARG A 379 18.19 -3.99 -27.06
N PRO A 380 18.14 -4.26 -28.38
CA PRO A 380 17.11 -5.12 -28.94
C PRO A 380 17.24 -6.54 -28.36
N ASN A 381 16.14 -7.04 -27.80
CA ASN A 381 15.95 -8.42 -27.33
C ASN A 381 16.79 -8.85 -26.11
N GLU A 382 17.52 -7.95 -25.45
CA GLU A 382 18.11 -8.23 -24.14
C GLU A 382 17.03 -8.10 -23.06
N ARG A 383 16.62 -9.24 -22.48
CA ARG A 383 15.87 -9.20 -21.22
C ARG A 383 16.76 -8.67 -20.11
N SER A 384 16.17 -7.97 -19.15
CA SER A 384 16.80 -7.75 -17.85
C SER A 384 17.33 -9.10 -17.35
N PRO A 385 18.60 -9.23 -16.92
CA PRO A 385 19.09 -10.51 -16.44
C PRO A 385 18.19 -11.03 -15.32
N ASP A 386 17.72 -12.26 -15.47
CA ASP A 386 17.07 -13.00 -14.39
C ASP A 386 18.05 -13.16 -13.23
N ILE A 387 17.46 -13.17 -12.05
CA ILE A 387 18.08 -13.13 -10.73
C ILE A 387 19.26 -14.11 -10.64
N ILE A 388 20.49 -13.60 -10.64
CA ILE A 388 21.67 -14.39 -10.27
C ILE A 388 21.75 -14.38 -8.74
N LEU A 389 21.74 -15.56 -8.11
CA LEU A 389 21.94 -15.79 -6.67
C LEU A 389 23.09 -14.93 -6.09
N GLY A 390 22.75 -13.87 -5.36
CA GLY A 390 23.67 -13.00 -4.65
C GLY A 390 23.00 -12.43 -3.39
N ASP A 391 23.70 -11.57 -2.64
CA ASP A 391 23.21 -11.02 -1.37
C ASP A 391 21.84 -10.34 -1.54
N TRP A 392 20.82 -10.95 -0.94
CA TRP A 392 19.40 -10.60 -1.10
C TRP A 392 19.11 -9.10 -0.90
N TRP A 393 19.83 -8.44 0.01
CA TRP A 393 19.64 -7.02 0.33
C TRP A 393 20.23 -6.10 -0.76
N VAL A 394 21.37 -6.47 -1.37
CA VAL A 394 21.98 -5.70 -2.47
C VAL A 394 21.08 -5.74 -3.69
N GLN A 395 20.49 -6.90 -3.97
CA GLN A 395 19.54 -7.08 -5.06
C GLN A 395 18.24 -6.32 -4.82
N LEU A 396 17.74 -6.36 -3.58
CA LEU A 396 16.56 -5.61 -3.17
C LEU A 396 16.68 -4.12 -3.53
N PHE A 397 17.78 -3.48 -3.15
CA PHE A 397 18.01 -2.06 -3.47
C PHE A 397 18.37 -1.82 -4.93
N SER A 398 19.17 -2.70 -5.55
CA SER A 398 19.51 -2.58 -6.97
C SER A 398 18.26 -2.64 -7.87
N ASN A 399 17.27 -3.45 -7.51
CA ASN A 399 16.03 -3.60 -8.26
C ASN A 399 15.11 -2.38 -8.14
N MET A 400 15.17 -1.64 -7.02
CA MET A 400 14.45 -0.38 -6.88
C MET A 400 14.87 0.64 -7.94
N PHE A 401 16.18 0.72 -8.16
CA PHE A 401 16.79 1.67 -9.08
C PHE A 401 17.04 1.07 -10.46
N PHE A 402 16.48 -0.10 -10.77
CA PHE A 402 16.68 -0.76 -12.06
C PHE A 402 16.36 0.16 -13.23
N ALA A 403 15.25 0.89 -13.16
CA ALA A 403 14.87 1.87 -14.19
C ALA A 403 15.94 2.95 -14.41
N ALA A 404 16.77 3.23 -13.40
CA ALA A 404 17.88 4.18 -13.46
C ALA A 404 19.26 3.53 -13.63
N LYS A 405 19.36 2.19 -13.60
CA LYS A 405 20.61 1.40 -13.60
C LYS A 405 20.67 0.49 -14.83
N THR A 406 21.30 0.98 -15.91
CA THR A 406 21.51 0.27 -17.18
C THR A 406 22.91 0.46 -17.76
N GLU A 407 23.57 -0.54 -18.32
CA GLU A 407 25.00 -0.47 -18.69
C GLU A 407 25.40 0.60 -19.72
N THR A 408 24.47 1.14 -20.53
CA THR A 408 24.82 2.12 -21.57
C THR A 408 24.79 3.57 -21.05
N PRO A 409 25.87 4.37 -21.22
CA PRO A 409 25.91 5.78 -20.83
C PRO A 409 24.83 6.67 -21.47
N LEU A 410 24.40 6.33 -22.70
CA LEU A 410 23.36 7.07 -23.41
C LEU A 410 22.01 6.98 -22.69
N PHE A 411 21.65 5.81 -22.17
CA PHE A 411 20.39 5.61 -21.44
C PHE A 411 20.40 6.32 -20.08
N ILE A 412 21.57 6.45 -19.43
CA ILE A 412 21.73 7.31 -18.23
C ILE A 412 21.30 8.74 -18.55
N GLY A 413 21.81 9.28 -19.65
CA GLY A 413 21.47 10.63 -20.10
C GLY A 413 19.97 10.78 -20.34
N ILE A 414 19.35 9.83 -21.02
CA ILE A 414 17.90 9.84 -21.32
C ILE A 414 17.07 9.78 -20.04
N ASN A 415 17.39 8.87 -19.11
CA ASN A 415 16.65 8.77 -17.86
C ASN A 415 16.88 9.98 -16.96
N ALA A 416 18.09 10.52 -16.91
CA ALA A 416 18.38 11.74 -16.18
C ALA A 416 17.60 12.93 -16.77
N VAL A 417 17.52 13.06 -18.10
CA VAL A 417 16.72 14.10 -18.76
C VAL A 417 15.23 13.93 -18.45
N GLY A 418 14.69 12.72 -18.59
CA GLY A 418 13.27 12.44 -18.27
C GLY A 418 12.94 12.74 -16.80
N ALA A 419 13.78 12.27 -15.88
CA ALA A 419 13.64 12.55 -14.45
C ALA A 419 13.75 14.06 -14.17
N THR A 420 14.68 14.76 -14.80
CA THR A 420 14.85 16.22 -14.67
C THR A 420 13.60 16.97 -15.10
N ILE A 421 12.98 16.60 -16.22
CA ILE A 421 11.74 17.24 -16.67
C ILE A 421 10.64 17.10 -15.60
N ILE A 422 10.49 15.92 -15.01
CA ILE A 422 9.47 15.65 -13.99
C ILE A 422 9.79 16.41 -12.69
N PHE A 423 11.03 16.32 -12.19
CA PHE A 423 11.49 17.05 -11.00
C PHE A 423 11.29 18.56 -11.18
N TYR A 424 11.78 19.12 -12.29
CA TYR A 424 11.69 20.54 -12.59
C TYR A 424 10.24 21.02 -12.61
N ARG A 425 9.36 20.27 -13.29
CA ARG A 425 7.94 20.60 -13.38
C ARG A 425 7.28 20.63 -12.02
N VAL A 426 7.53 19.63 -11.18
CA VAL A 426 6.94 19.51 -9.84
C VAL A 426 7.48 20.61 -8.91
N MET A 427 8.79 20.81 -8.87
CA MET A 427 9.43 21.81 -8.02
C MET A 427 9.00 23.23 -8.42
N SER A 428 8.93 23.54 -9.72
CA SER A 428 8.48 24.85 -10.19
C SER A 428 6.99 25.10 -9.94
N LEU A 429 6.14 24.07 -10.04
CA LEU A 429 4.74 24.17 -9.63
C LEU A 429 4.61 24.49 -8.14
N LEU A 430 5.39 23.81 -7.30
CA LEU A 430 5.38 24.02 -5.85
C LEU A 430 5.87 25.43 -5.48
N ASP A 431 6.98 25.89 -6.06
CA ASP A 431 7.53 27.24 -5.84
C ASP A 431 6.55 28.33 -6.29
N SER A 432 5.95 28.17 -7.48
CA SER A 432 4.95 29.12 -8.01
C SER A 432 3.73 29.24 -7.10
N GLU A 433 3.28 28.13 -6.49
CA GLU A 433 2.17 28.12 -5.55
C GLU A 433 2.54 28.78 -4.21
N ALA A 434 3.71 28.48 -3.68
CA ALA A 434 4.20 29.03 -2.41
C ALA A 434 4.37 30.55 -2.49
N ARG A 435 4.96 31.04 -3.59
CA ARG A 435 5.26 32.47 -3.81
C ARG A 435 4.12 33.24 -4.47
N LYS A 436 3.04 32.56 -4.89
CA LYS A 436 1.91 33.13 -5.64
C LYS A 436 2.33 33.85 -6.92
N THR A 437 3.31 33.29 -7.62
CA THR A 437 3.84 33.81 -8.89
C THR A 437 3.34 32.95 -10.06
N PRO A 438 3.25 33.50 -11.29
CA PRO A 438 2.91 32.69 -12.45
C PRO A 438 4.01 31.67 -12.74
N PHE A 439 3.63 30.48 -13.22
CA PHE A 439 4.59 29.46 -13.64
C PHE A 439 5.47 30.01 -14.78
N SER A 440 6.78 29.98 -14.60
CA SER A 440 7.77 30.41 -15.61
C SER A 440 8.90 29.40 -15.74
N VAL A 441 9.28 29.07 -16.96
CA VAL A 441 10.42 28.18 -17.23
C VAL A 441 11.72 28.99 -17.18
N ASN A 442 12.66 28.53 -16.37
CA ASN A 442 14.03 29.03 -16.26
C ASN A 442 14.99 27.93 -16.70
N VAL A 443 15.56 28.10 -17.90
CA VAL A 443 16.47 27.13 -18.53
C VAL A 443 17.72 26.90 -17.69
N ARG A 444 18.24 27.95 -17.03
CA ARG A 444 19.44 27.85 -16.19
C ARG A 444 19.22 26.91 -15.01
N SER A 445 18.11 27.09 -14.28
CA SER A 445 17.75 26.22 -13.17
C SER A 445 17.49 24.78 -13.62
N ALA A 446 16.88 24.60 -14.80
CA ALA A 446 16.67 23.27 -15.37
C ALA A 446 17.98 22.55 -15.73
N LEU A 447 18.95 23.26 -16.32
CA LEU A 447 20.28 22.71 -16.63
C LEU A 447 21.09 22.36 -15.37
N GLN A 448 20.99 23.18 -14.33
CA GLN A 448 21.66 22.91 -13.08
C GLN A 448 21.04 21.72 -12.34
N LEU A 449 19.72 21.59 -12.37
CA LEU A 449 19.02 20.40 -11.87
C LEU A 449 19.41 19.14 -12.65
N LEU A 450 19.55 19.23 -13.98
CA LEU A 450 20.04 18.13 -14.81
C LEU A 450 21.42 17.66 -14.37
N PHE A 451 22.34 18.57 -14.04
CA PHE A 451 23.67 18.24 -13.56
C PHE A 451 23.62 17.47 -12.24
N ILE A 452 22.78 17.90 -11.28
CA ILE A 452 22.60 17.21 -10.00
C ILE A 452 22.02 15.81 -10.22
N ILE A 453 20.99 15.68 -11.05
CA ILE A 453 20.33 14.39 -11.34
C ILE A 453 21.27 13.44 -12.09
N LEU A 454 22.08 13.94 -13.03
CA LEU A 454 23.12 13.15 -13.69
C LEU A 454 24.13 12.61 -12.67
N GLY A 455 24.59 13.44 -11.73
CA GLY A 455 25.48 13.00 -10.65
C GLY A 455 24.84 11.93 -9.76
N MET A 456 23.56 12.10 -9.41
CA MET A 456 22.79 11.09 -8.68
C MET A 456 22.71 9.78 -9.44
N PHE A 457 22.48 9.82 -10.75
CA PHE A 457 22.36 8.61 -11.56
C PHE A 457 23.73 7.94 -11.72
N ALA A 458 24.80 8.71 -11.89
CA ALA A 458 26.16 8.20 -11.96
C ALA A 458 26.57 7.44 -10.68
N LEU A 459 26.12 7.86 -9.50
CA LEU A 459 26.38 7.11 -8.25
C LEU A 459 25.85 5.67 -8.31
N LEU A 460 24.70 5.44 -8.96
CA LEU A 460 24.10 4.09 -9.07
C LEU A 460 24.97 3.10 -9.88
N TYR A 461 25.97 3.61 -10.62
CA TYR A 461 26.92 2.83 -11.40
C TYR A 461 28.19 2.45 -10.65
N LEU A 462 28.44 3.03 -9.48
CA LEU A 462 29.57 2.65 -8.61
C LEU A 462 29.29 1.33 -7.86
N GLY A 463 28.40 0.49 -8.39
CA GLY A 463 27.99 -0.77 -7.79
C GLY A 463 27.19 -0.61 -6.49
N PRO A 464 27.18 -1.63 -5.62
CA PRO A 464 26.41 -1.62 -4.37
C PRO A 464 26.72 -0.43 -3.46
N TRP A 465 28.00 -0.06 -3.35
CA TRP A 465 28.45 1.09 -2.56
C TRP A 465 27.92 2.42 -3.11
N GLY A 466 27.82 2.53 -4.43
CA GLY A 466 27.17 3.66 -5.09
C GLY A 466 25.72 3.85 -4.67
N VAL A 467 24.96 2.75 -4.56
CA VAL A 467 23.57 2.77 -4.09
C VAL A 467 23.50 3.18 -2.62
N VAL A 468 24.41 2.69 -1.77
CA VAL A 468 24.48 3.10 -0.36
C VAL A 468 24.75 4.60 -0.24
N ILE A 469 25.72 5.12 -0.99
CA ILE A 469 26.01 6.56 -1.03
C ILE A 469 24.76 7.33 -1.48
N TRP A 470 24.11 6.88 -2.56
CA TRP A 470 22.88 7.49 -3.07
C TRP A 470 21.79 7.55 -1.99
N VAL A 471 21.52 6.43 -1.31
CA VAL A 471 20.52 6.33 -0.24
C VAL A 471 20.83 7.29 0.91
N CYS A 472 22.10 7.56 1.19
CA CYS A 472 22.54 8.51 2.22
C CYS A 472 22.41 9.97 1.77
N VAL A 473 22.69 10.30 0.51
CA VAL A 473 22.86 11.71 0.07
C VAL A 473 21.71 12.27 -0.78
N PHE A 474 20.82 11.44 -1.33
CA PHE A 474 19.85 11.93 -2.32
C PHE A 474 18.92 13.03 -1.78
N GLY A 475 18.49 12.93 -0.52
CA GLY A 475 17.60 13.93 0.09
C GLY A 475 18.28 15.30 0.21
N PHE A 476 19.57 15.31 0.56
CA PHE A 476 20.39 16.52 0.57
C PHE A 476 20.56 17.11 -0.83
N LEU A 477 20.87 16.28 -1.82
CA LEU A 477 21.03 16.73 -3.22
C LEU A 477 19.73 17.33 -3.77
N LEU A 478 18.59 16.72 -3.48
CA LEU A 478 17.28 17.26 -3.86
C LEU A 478 16.95 18.56 -3.11
N LEU A 479 17.35 18.69 -1.84
CA LEU A 479 17.12 19.90 -1.06
C LEU A 479 17.93 21.07 -1.62
N MET A 480 19.21 20.83 -1.95
CA MET A 480 20.07 21.79 -2.63
C MET A 480 19.49 22.20 -3.99
N ALA A 481 19.02 21.23 -4.77
CA ALA A 481 18.40 21.49 -6.07
C ALA A 481 17.13 22.36 -5.94
N PHE A 482 16.31 22.12 -4.91
CA PHE A 482 15.12 22.92 -4.66
C PHE A 482 15.46 24.34 -4.18
N ALA A 483 16.42 24.49 -3.27
CA ALA A 483 16.90 25.80 -2.80
C ALA A 483 17.41 26.65 -3.97
N GLN A 484 18.25 26.04 -4.82
CA GLN A 484 18.77 26.65 -6.03
C GLN A 484 17.68 27.11 -7.02
N LEU A 485 16.67 26.25 -7.25
CA LEU A 485 15.56 26.56 -8.15
C LEU A 485 14.73 27.73 -7.61
N THR A 486 14.44 27.70 -6.32
CA THR A 486 13.60 28.66 -5.59
C THR A 486 14.25 30.03 -5.50
N GLU A 487 15.54 30.10 -5.20
CA GLU A 487 16.28 31.35 -5.05
C GLU A 487 16.88 31.86 -6.37
N ARG A 488 16.78 31.07 -7.44
CA ARG A 488 17.39 31.33 -8.75
C ARG A 488 18.90 31.58 -8.66
N SER A 489 19.54 30.96 -7.66
CA SER A 489 20.95 31.15 -7.34
C SER A 489 21.86 30.31 -8.26
N ASN A 490 23.16 30.61 -8.24
CA ASN A 490 24.15 29.78 -8.91
C ASN A 490 24.32 28.45 -8.16
N LEU A 491 24.78 27.40 -8.85
CA LEU A 491 24.94 26.06 -8.26
C LEU A 491 25.75 26.07 -6.95
N GLY A 492 26.86 26.81 -6.89
CA GLY A 492 27.66 26.93 -5.66
C GLY A 492 26.91 27.58 -4.49
N MET A 493 26.12 28.63 -4.75
CA MET A 493 25.32 29.29 -3.71
C MET A 493 24.18 28.38 -3.25
N GLY A 494 23.38 27.86 -4.17
CA GLY A 494 22.27 26.95 -3.82
C GLY A 494 22.72 25.68 -3.09
N VAL A 495 23.91 25.15 -3.40
CA VAL A 495 24.53 24.04 -2.64
C VAL A 495 24.87 24.48 -1.21
N MET A 496 25.45 25.66 -1.03
CA MET A 496 25.80 26.19 0.29
C MET A 496 24.56 26.50 1.13
N ASP A 497 23.55 27.13 0.54
CA ASP A 497 22.27 27.44 1.20
C ASP A 497 21.53 26.16 1.58
N GLY A 498 21.44 25.20 0.66
CA GLY A 498 20.88 23.88 0.94
C GLY A 498 21.66 23.11 2.02
N TRP A 499 22.99 23.18 2.01
CA TRP A 499 23.85 22.54 3.01
C TRP A 499 23.66 23.15 4.40
N THR A 500 23.64 24.47 4.51
CA THR A 500 23.45 25.18 5.78
C THR A 500 22.09 24.84 6.40
N LEU A 501 21.02 24.88 5.61
CA LEU A 501 19.68 24.48 6.05
C LEU A 501 19.64 23.01 6.50
N ALA A 502 20.27 22.12 5.71
CA ALA A 502 20.26 20.70 6.02
C ALA A 502 21.04 20.36 7.30
N MET A 503 22.21 20.98 7.50
CA MET A 503 23.06 20.72 8.67
C MET A 503 22.50 21.35 9.94
N ALA A 504 21.83 22.50 9.84
CA ALA A 504 21.13 23.10 10.98
C ALA A 504 20.04 22.18 11.55
N HIS A 505 19.40 21.36 10.71
CA HIS A 505 18.32 20.44 11.09
C HIS A 505 18.54 19.01 10.60
N PHE A 506 19.78 18.53 10.71
CA PHE A 506 20.22 17.24 10.16
C PHE A 506 19.30 16.07 10.53
N LYS A 507 18.87 16.00 11.80
CA LYS A 507 17.98 14.94 12.28
C LYS A 507 16.65 14.90 11.52
N GLN A 508 16.01 16.04 11.31
CA GLN A 508 14.72 16.09 10.61
C GLN A 508 14.87 15.68 9.14
N VAL A 509 15.95 16.11 8.48
CA VAL A 509 16.25 15.77 7.09
C VAL A 509 16.46 14.26 6.93
N ILE A 510 17.31 13.64 7.76
CA ILE A 510 17.57 12.19 7.70
C ILE A 510 16.32 11.38 8.05
N GLU A 511 15.56 11.77 9.07
CA GLU A 511 14.31 11.08 9.42
C GLU A 511 13.30 11.14 8.28
N PHE A 512 13.11 12.31 7.67
CA PHE A 512 12.19 12.47 6.54
C PHE A 512 12.65 11.65 5.33
N GLN A 513 13.96 11.67 5.05
CA GLN A 513 14.59 10.89 3.99
C GLN A 513 14.37 9.39 4.16
N ALA A 514 14.55 8.86 5.37
CA ALA A 514 14.32 7.45 5.66
C ALA A 514 12.84 7.07 5.46
N ILE A 515 11.91 7.90 5.95
CA ILE A 515 10.47 7.63 5.80
C ILE A 515 10.05 7.67 4.34
N ILE A 516 10.46 8.69 3.58
CA ILE A 516 10.07 8.83 2.18
C ILE A 516 10.68 7.73 1.31
N LEU A 517 11.93 7.30 1.58
CA LEU A 517 12.53 6.16 0.89
C LEU A 517 11.78 4.87 1.16
N LEU A 518 11.46 4.57 2.42
CA LEU A 518 10.72 3.35 2.79
C LEU A 518 9.35 3.30 2.11
N LEU A 519 8.69 4.45 2.01
CA LEU A 519 7.43 4.59 1.29
C LEU A 519 7.60 4.35 -0.22
N CYS A 520 8.59 4.99 -0.84
CA CYS A 520 8.88 4.84 -2.26
C CYS A 520 9.28 3.40 -2.61
N PHE A 521 10.07 2.76 -1.74
CA PHE A 521 10.43 1.36 -1.82
C PHE A 521 9.20 0.46 -1.83
N SER A 522 8.33 0.64 -0.83
CA SER A 522 7.10 -0.14 -0.69
C SER A 522 6.21 0.04 -1.93
N PHE A 523 6.12 1.26 -2.47
CA PHE A 523 5.37 1.55 -3.68
C PHE A 523 5.96 0.86 -4.93
N LEU A 524 7.29 0.91 -5.13
CA LEU A 524 7.94 0.21 -6.24
C LEU A 524 7.72 -1.29 -6.19
N MET A 525 7.92 -1.89 -5.01
CA MET A 525 7.76 -3.33 -4.82
C MET A 525 6.33 -3.79 -5.12
N VAL A 526 5.33 -2.96 -4.82
CA VAL A 526 3.92 -3.26 -5.08
C VAL A 526 3.55 -3.04 -6.55
N LEU A 527 4.07 -1.99 -7.19
CA LEU A 527 3.67 -1.64 -8.55
C LEU A 527 4.45 -2.42 -9.61
N SER A 528 5.77 -2.54 -9.50
CA SER A 528 6.61 -3.05 -10.58
C SER A 528 6.68 -4.57 -10.63
N ALA A 529 6.96 -5.23 -9.49
CA ALA A 529 7.23 -6.67 -9.47
C ALA A 529 5.98 -7.51 -9.79
N PRO A 530 4.80 -7.24 -9.19
CA PRO A 530 3.59 -7.96 -9.54
C PRO A 530 3.19 -7.70 -11.01
N LEU A 531 3.18 -6.43 -11.47
CA LEU A 531 2.79 -6.12 -12.87
C LEU A 531 3.70 -6.78 -13.89
N ALA A 532 5.01 -6.69 -13.70
CA ALA A 532 5.99 -7.29 -14.59
C ALA A 532 5.80 -8.82 -14.63
N TYR A 533 5.57 -9.46 -13.48
CA TYR A 533 5.32 -10.90 -13.40
C TYR A 533 4.03 -11.30 -14.15
N THR A 534 2.90 -10.64 -13.90
CA THR A 534 1.64 -10.99 -14.60
C THR A 534 1.79 -10.85 -16.11
N TYR A 535 2.42 -9.78 -16.54
CA TYR A 535 2.63 -9.51 -17.96
C TYR A 535 3.59 -10.52 -18.59
N SER A 536 4.73 -10.79 -17.95
CA SER A 536 5.71 -11.76 -18.47
C SER A 536 5.10 -13.15 -18.54
N SER A 537 4.36 -13.57 -17.50
CA SER A 537 3.66 -14.86 -17.49
C SER A 537 2.58 -14.91 -18.57
N PHE A 538 1.75 -13.88 -18.71
CA PHE A 538 0.73 -13.83 -19.76
C PHE A 538 1.34 -13.97 -21.16
N LEU A 539 2.41 -13.25 -21.46
CA LEU A 539 3.04 -13.35 -22.78
C LEU A 539 3.76 -14.67 -22.99
N GLN A 540 4.43 -15.22 -21.97
CA GLN A 540 5.02 -16.56 -22.07
C GLN A 540 3.98 -17.64 -22.39
N TRP A 541 2.74 -17.50 -21.93
CA TRP A 541 1.68 -18.46 -22.26
C TRP A 541 1.13 -18.32 -23.68
N ASN A 542 1.13 -17.10 -24.21
CA ASN A 542 0.56 -16.84 -25.54
C ASN A 542 1.62 -16.91 -26.65
N PHE A 543 2.90 -16.78 -26.30
CA PHE A 543 4.01 -16.71 -27.25
C PHE A 543 5.18 -17.57 -26.77
N GLY A 544 5.62 -18.50 -27.61
CA GLY A 544 6.75 -19.39 -27.31
C GLY A 544 8.07 -18.63 -27.18
N GLU A 545 9.02 -19.19 -26.41
CA GLU A 545 10.34 -18.56 -26.20
C GLU A 545 11.15 -18.39 -27.49
N ALA A 546 10.85 -19.13 -28.54
CA ALA A 546 11.50 -18.98 -29.85
C ALA A 546 11.11 -17.68 -30.58
N ASP A 547 10.04 -17.01 -30.14
CA ASP A 547 9.47 -15.90 -30.88
C ASP A 547 10.16 -14.56 -30.59
N THR A 548 10.91 -14.06 -31.57
CA THR A 548 11.78 -12.88 -31.42
C THR A 548 10.99 -11.58 -31.22
N TRP A 549 9.84 -11.42 -31.89
CA TRP A 549 9.02 -10.23 -31.71
C TRP A 549 8.33 -10.24 -30.34
N ALA A 550 7.92 -11.41 -29.83
CA ALA A 550 7.32 -11.53 -28.51
C ALA A 550 8.34 -11.17 -27.42
N LYS A 551 9.61 -11.61 -27.57
CA LYS A 551 10.72 -11.18 -26.70
C LYS A 551 10.93 -9.67 -26.73
N ALA A 552 10.86 -9.04 -27.90
CA ALA A 552 10.98 -7.59 -28.04
C ALA A 552 9.85 -6.84 -27.33
N VAL A 553 8.61 -7.28 -27.53
CA VAL A 553 7.42 -6.70 -26.87
C VAL A 553 7.49 -6.91 -25.35
N MET A 554 7.95 -8.07 -24.90
CA MET A 554 8.20 -8.36 -23.48
C MET A 554 9.18 -7.37 -22.86
N ALA A 555 10.36 -7.23 -23.46
CA ALA A 555 11.39 -6.32 -22.97
C ALA A 555 10.91 -4.85 -22.96
N TYR A 556 10.17 -4.42 -24.00
CA TYR A 556 9.62 -3.06 -24.07
C TYR A 556 8.64 -2.77 -22.93
N ILE A 557 7.63 -3.62 -22.73
CA ILE A 557 6.61 -3.39 -21.70
C ILE A 557 7.20 -3.55 -20.30
N GLU A 558 8.11 -4.49 -20.07
CA GLU A 558 8.80 -4.61 -18.78
C GLU A 558 9.58 -3.33 -18.46
N THR A 559 10.34 -2.82 -19.42
CA THR A 559 11.08 -1.55 -19.29
C THR A 559 10.14 -0.37 -19.08
N PHE A 560 9.01 -0.35 -19.78
CA PHE A 560 7.96 0.65 -19.59
C PHE A 560 7.40 0.59 -18.17
N ILE A 561 6.97 -0.58 -17.68
CA ILE A 561 6.40 -0.74 -16.33
C ILE A 561 7.39 -0.28 -15.27
N LYS A 562 8.66 -0.70 -15.35
CA LYS A 562 9.70 -0.32 -14.39
C LYS A 562 9.97 1.19 -14.42
N THR A 563 10.13 1.76 -15.61
CA THR A 563 10.40 3.19 -15.78
C THR A 563 9.21 4.06 -15.39
N PHE A 564 8.00 3.63 -15.71
CA PHE A 564 6.75 4.28 -15.31
C PHE A 564 6.58 4.25 -13.78
N SER A 565 6.81 3.10 -13.15
CA SER A 565 6.79 2.96 -11.69
C SER A 565 7.76 3.92 -11.00
N PHE A 566 8.98 4.00 -11.52
CA PHE A 566 10.02 4.91 -11.01
C PHE A 566 9.63 6.38 -11.20
N ASN A 567 9.17 6.76 -12.39
CA ASN A 567 8.78 8.14 -12.67
C ASN A 567 7.55 8.60 -11.86
N LEU A 568 6.65 7.69 -11.47
CA LEU A 568 5.51 7.98 -10.58
C LEU A 568 5.92 8.45 -9.18
N ILE A 569 7.14 8.13 -8.74
CA ILE A 569 7.67 8.48 -7.42
C ILE A 569 8.31 9.85 -7.39
N ILE A 570 8.90 10.28 -8.51
CA ILE A 570 9.61 11.56 -8.61
C ILE A 570 8.78 12.73 -8.07
N PRO A 571 7.47 12.87 -8.36
CA PRO A 571 6.68 13.95 -7.79
C PRO A 571 6.54 13.91 -6.26
N ILE A 572 6.51 12.71 -5.66
CA ILE A 572 6.46 12.53 -4.20
C ILE A 572 7.78 13.01 -3.59
N LEU A 573 8.92 12.58 -4.16
CA LEU A 573 10.25 13.02 -3.72
C LEU A 573 10.41 14.54 -3.85
N ALA A 574 10.09 15.09 -5.03
CA ALA A 574 10.21 16.51 -5.32
C ALA A 574 9.35 17.38 -4.40
N ALA A 575 8.06 17.05 -4.25
CA ALA A 575 7.15 17.82 -3.41
C ALA A 575 7.47 17.65 -1.92
N GLY A 576 7.86 16.44 -1.48
CA GLY A 576 8.30 16.18 -0.12
C GLY A 576 9.50 17.03 0.28
N THR A 577 10.53 17.03 -0.56
CA THR A 577 11.72 17.86 -0.33
C THR A 577 11.40 19.35 -0.37
N GLY A 578 10.51 19.81 -1.27
CA GLY A 578 10.12 21.22 -1.30
C GLY A 578 9.35 21.67 -0.06
N TYR A 579 8.43 20.86 0.48
CA TYR A 579 7.76 21.17 1.75
C TYR A 579 8.71 21.11 2.95
N LEU A 580 9.70 20.21 2.92
CA LEU A 580 10.79 20.19 3.89
C LEU A 580 11.59 21.49 3.82
N TYR A 581 11.98 21.95 2.62
CA TYR A 581 12.69 23.22 2.44
C TYR A 581 11.96 24.40 3.10
N PHE A 582 10.68 24.62 2.80
CA PHE A 582 9.92 25.74 3.38
C PHE A 582 9.83 25.66 4.91
N THR A 583 9.76 24.44 5.45
CA THR A 583 9.79 24.23 6.91
C THR A 583 11.15 24.65 7.47
N LEU A 584 12.25 24.19 6.87
CA LEU A 584 13.61 24.53 7.32
C LEU A 584 13.91 26.02 7.17
N GLU A 585 13.47 26.64 6.07
CA GLU A 585 13.60 28.07 5.82
C GLU A 585 12.88 28.89 6.91
N GLU A 586 11.65 28.51 7.29
CA GLU A 586 10.93 29.20 8.36
C GLU A 586 11.55 28.98 9.73
N ILE A 587 12.16 27.82 10.02
CA ILE A 587 12.90 27.63 11.29
C ILE A 587 14.10 28.56 11.35
N ASN A 588 14.85 28.67 10.26
CA ASN A 588 16.09 29.44 10.23
C ASN A 588 15.85 30.95 10.16
N ASN A 589 14.95 31.39 9.29
CA ASN A 589 14.75 32.82 8.99
C ASN A 589 13.62 33.45 9.82
N ALA A 590 12.66 32.64 10.29
CA ALA A 590 11.46 33.06 11.01
C ALA A 590 10.70 34.18 10.30
N THR A 591 10.68 34.16 8.96
CA THR A 591 10.20 35.25 8.11
C THR A 591 8.73 35.54 8.40
N HIS A 592 7.90 34.50 8.42
CA HIS A 592 6.48 34.67 8.67
C HIS A 592 6.18 35.02 10.13
N LEU A 593 6.93 34.45 11.10
CA LEU A 593 6.81 34.86 12.50
C LEU A 593 7.13 36.36 12.68
N LYS A 594 8.19 36.86 12.05
CA LYS A 594 8.56 38.29 12.07
C LYS A 594 7.47 39.15 11.43
N GLU A 595 6.93 38.76 10.29
CA GLU A 595 5.80 39.44 9.65
C GLU A 595 4.54 39.43 10.52
N ALA A 596 4.24 38.30 11.16
CA ALA A 596 3.07 38.17 12.03
C ALA A 596 3.21 39.08 13.25
N ILE A 597 4.38 39.12 13.89
CA ILE A 597 4.70 40.03 14.99
C ILE A 597 4.56 41.49 14.54
N ALA A 598 5.09 41.85 13.36
CA ALA A 598 4.96 43.21 12.82
C ALA A 598 3.50 43.62 12.56
N ARG A 599 2.59 42.67 12.36
CA ARG A 599 1.15 42.92 12.20
C ARG A 599 0.39 42.99 13.54
N ILE A 600 1.00 42.60 14.66
CA ILE A 600 0.42 42.75 16.00
C ILE A 600 0.35 44.25 16.32
N GLY A 601 -0.87 44.79 16.45
CA GLY A 601 -1.12 46.22 16.67
C GLY A 601 -1.74 46.96 15.49
N MET A 602 -1.57 46.48 14.25
CA MET A 602 -2.19 47.11 13.06
C MET A 602 -3.68 46.74 12.85
N ARG A 603 -4.21 45.75 13.58
CA ARG A 603 -5.60 45.27 13.43
C ARG A 603 -6.70 46.19 13.99
N SER A 604 -6.37 47.36 14.53
CA SER A 604 -7.35 48.25 15.18
C SER A 604 -8.15 49.17 14.22
N GLN A 605 -7.61 49.56 13.06
CA GLN A 605 -8.26 50.64 12.28
C GLN A 605 -9.44 50.21 11.39
N LYS A 606 -9.61 48.92 11.09
CA LYS A 606 -10.69 48.49 10.17
C LYS A 606 -12.07 48.33 10.84
N TYR A 607 -12.14 48.39 12.16
CA TYR A 607 -13.39 48.30 12.94
C TYR A 607 -13.90 49.65 13.47
N GLN A 608 -13.19 50.77 13.24
CA GLN A 608 -13.63 52.11 13.65
C GLN A 608 -14.39 52.90 12.56
N LYS A 609 -14.70 52.27 11.41
CA LYS A 609 -15.45 52.92 10.30
C LYS A 609 -16.64 52.08 9.79
N ARG A 610 -17.34 51.38 10.68
CA ARG A 610 -18.67 50.85 10.36
C ARG A 610 -19.67 51.23 11.43
#